data_AF-X1R506-F1
#
_entry.id   AF-X1R506-F1
#
_cell.length_a   1.000
_cell.length_b   1.000
_cell.length_c   1.000
_cell.angle_alpha   90.00
_cell.angle_beta   90.00
_cell.angle_gamma   90.00
#
_symmetry.space_group_name_H-M   'P 1'
#
loop_
_entity.id
_entity.type
_entity.pdbx_description
1 polymer ?
#
loop_
_entity_poly.entity_id
_entity_poly.type
_entity_poly.pdbx_seq_one_letter_code
_entity_poly.pdbx_strand_id
1 'polypeptide(L)'
;MFPMPLTEQAQNMADLVGGVTHLATKAQEVLNEGNAAWALDLADYVLVLDPEHVGALGIRHAAMLSLAETTYNAQSRNYLLSEYLEETGQIAIGMVGFDRVDDNLVRYMPMDTLFGIQAVSLNASACLDEDILVGLHLTDLCGTTQPASYAMHLRRGVLEVQPRIAEDPAFMVITESLVWKNVVLG
;
A
#
# COMPACT_ATOMS: atom_id res chain seq x y z
N MET A 1 11.83 17.03 -12.44
CA MET A 1 10.80 18.10 -12.44
C MET A 1 9.51 17.66 -13.14
N PHE A 2 9.57 16.73 -14.11
CA PHE A 2 8.38 16.10 -14.72
C PHE A 2 8.63 14.59 -14.89
N PRO A 3 8.35 13.74 -13.89
CA PRO A 3 8.50 12.29 -14.04
C PRO A 3 7.46 11.77 -15.04
N MET A 4 7.92 10.98 -16.01
CA MET A 4 7.06 10.35 -17.01
C MET A 4 6.40 9.09 -16.42
N PRO A 5 5.11 8.81 -16.70
CA PRO A 5 4.48 7.55 -16.32
C PRO A 5 5.27 6.35 -16.82
N LEU A 6 5.36 5.29 -16.01
CA LEU A 6 6.14 4.09 -16.36
C LEU A 6 5.69 3.46 -17.69
N THR A 7 4.39 3.43 -17.95
CA THR A 7 3.82 2.93 -19.21
C THR A 7 4.31 3.72 -20.42
N GLU A 8 4.45 5.03 -20.30
CA GLU A 8 4.95 5.88 -21.39
C GLU A 8 6.46 5.68 -21.59
N GLN A 9 7.23 5.52 -20.51
CA GLN A 9 8.66 5.17 -20.59
C GLN A 9 8.87 3.82 -21.31
N ALA A 10 8.08 2.81 -20.92
CA ALA A 10 8.12 1.49 -21.53
C ALA A 10 7.81 1.53 -23.02
N GLN A 11 6.75 2.25 -23.42
CA GLN A 11 6.37 2.41 -24.81
C GLN A 11 7.46 3.09 -25.63
N ASN A 12 8.03 4.19 -25.12
CA ASN A 12 9.13 4.90 -25.79
C ASN A 12 10.38 4.00 -25.96
N MET A 13 10.69 3.18 -24.96
CA MET A 13 11.80 2.23 -25.03
C MET A 13 11.54 1.14 -26.07
N ALA A 14 10.32 0.58 -26.11
CA ALA A 14 9.94 -0.39 -27.12
C ALA A 14 10.04 0.22 -28.53
N ASP A 15 9.53 1.44 -28.74
CA ASP A 15 9.57 2.11 -30.04
C ASP A 15 11.01 2.37 -30.51
N LEU A 16 11.92 2.71 -29.59
CA LEU A 16 13.34 2.93 -29.89
C LEU A 16 14.01 1.69 -30.50
N VAL A 17 13.65 0.49 -30.02
CA VAL A 17 14.25 -0.78 -30.45
C VAL A 17 13.42 -1.53 -31.48
N GLY A 18 12.29 -0.97 -31.94
CA GLY A 18 11.44 -1.58 -32.97
C GLY A 18 10.33 -2.50 -32.44
N GLY A 19 9.86 -2.27 -31.21
CA GLY A 19 8.71 -2.91 -30.59
C GLY A 19 9.06 -3.85 -29.42
N VAL A 20 8.02 -4.33 -28.75
CA VAL A 20 8.10 -5.13 -27.51
C VAL A 20 8.94 -6.41 -27.68
N THR A 21 8.81 -7.12 -28.81
CA THR A 21 9.59 -8.34 -29.09
C THR A 21 11.09 -8.06 -29.20
N HIS A 22 11.47 -6.95 -29.85
CA HIS A 22 12.87 -6.54 -29.95
C HIS A 22 13.41 -6.08 -28.60
N LEU A 23 12.58 -5.44 -27.78
CA LEU A 23 12.93 -5.07 -26.41
C LEU A 23 13.20 -6.30 -25.54
N ALA A 24 12.33 -7.32 -25.60
CA ALA A 24 12.54 -8.58 -24.88
C ALA A 24 13.81 -9.31 -25.36
N THR A 25 14.07 -9.30 -26.67
CA THR A 25 15.32 -9.84 -27.23
C THR A 25 16.52 -9.09 -26.67
N LYS A 26 16.44 -7.75 -26.59
CA LYS A 26 17.53 -6.94 -26.06
C LYS A 26 17.76 -7.19 -24.56
N ALA A 27 16.69 -7.37 -23.79
CA ALA A 27 16.79 -7.74 -22.38
C ALA A 27 17.56 -9.06 -22.19
N GLN A 28 17.28 -10.07 -23.05
CA GLN A 28 17.99 -11.35 -23.00
C GLN A 28 19.47 -11.23 -23.39
N GLU A 29 19.80 -10.41 -24.40
CA GLU A 29 21.20 -10.14 -24.78
C GLU A 29 21.97 -9.52 -23.62
N VAL A 30 21.41 -8.48 -23.00
CA VAL A 30 22.01 -7.76 -21.87
C VAL A 30 22.20 -8.69 -20.67
N LEU A 31 21.26 -9.61 -20.43
CA LEU A 31 21.40 -10.64 -19.41
C LEU A 31 22.58 -11.58 -19.70
N ASN A 32 22.70 -12.04 -20.95
CA ASN A 32 23.78 -12.92 -21.39
C ASN A 32 25.16 -12.24 -21.32
N GLU A 33 25.21 -10.91 -21.48
CA GLU A 33 26.40 -10.09 -21.30
C GLU A 33 26.78 -9.89 -19.81
N GLY A 34 25.94 -10.36 -18.88
CA GLY A 34 26.17 -10.30 -17.44
C GLY A 34 25.69 -9.01 -16.76
N ASN A 35 25.00 -8.12 -17.50
CA ASN A 35 24.43 -6.90 -16.92
C ASN A 35 23.01 -7.16 -16.41
N ALA A 36 22.92 -7.90 -15.31
CA ALA A 36 21.63 -8.28 -14.71
C ALA A 36 20.76 -7.08 -14.32
N ALA A 37 21.37 -5.98 -13.83
CA ALA A 37 20.63 -4.77 -13.46
C ALA A 37 19.89 -4.17 -14.65
N TRP A 38 20.58 -4.03 -15.80
CA TRP A 38 19.94 -3.47 -16.98
C TRP A 38 18.98 -4.45 -17.66
N ALA A 39 19.28 -5.75 -17.61
CA ALA A 39 18.35 -6.77 -18.09
C ALA A 39 17.03 -6.76 -17.32
N LEU A 40 17.07 -6.55 -16.00
CA LEU A 40 15.90 -6.40 -15.16
C LEU A 40 15.04 -5.21 -15.60
N ASP A 41 15.64 -4.02 -15.73
CA ASP A 41 14.90 -2.82 -16.18
C ASP A 41 14.23 -3.01 -17.55
N LEU A 42 14.93 -3.64 -18.50
CA LEU A 42 14.39 -3.90 -19.83
C LEU A 42 13.24 -4.91 -19.81
N ALA A 43 13.36 -5.97 -18.98
CA ALA A 43 12.28 -6.93 -18.78
C ALA A 43 11.06 -6.26 -18.14
N ASP A 44 11.26 -5.34 -17.21
CA ASP A 44 10.18 -4.60 -16.55
C ASP A 44 9.42 -3.73 -17.55
N TYR A 45 10.11 -3.05 -18.46
CA TYR A 45 9.44 -2.31 -19.53
C TYR A 45 8.61 -3.22 -20.44
N VAL A 46 9.09 -4.44 -20.74
CA VAL A 46 8.28 -5.41 -21.50
C VAL A 46 7.03 -5.79 -20.70
N LEU A 47 7.16 -6.11 -19.42
CA LEU A 47 6.05 -6.55 -18.56
C LEU A 47 5.02 -5.44 -18.27
N VAL A 48 5.43 -4.18 -18.32
CA VAL A 48 4.51 -3.04 -18.26
C VAL A 48 3.59 -2.98 -19.49
N LEU A 49 4.08 -3.40 -20.66
CA LEU A 49 3.33 -3.38 -21.92
C LEU A 49 2.61 -4.71 -22.20
N ASP A 50 3.20 -5.83 -21.78
CA ASP A 50 2.68 -7.18 -21.91
C ASP A 50 2.95 -7.98 -20.62
N PRO A 51 2.05 -7.87 -19.61
CA PRO A 51 2.25 -8.48 -18.29
C PRO A 51 2.39 -10.00 -18.29
N GLU A 52 1.86 -10.68 -19.31
CA GLU A 52 1.91 -12.15 -19.43
C GLU A 52 3.06 -12.64 -20.32
N HIS A 53 3.99 -11.75 -20.72
CA HIS A 53 5.11 -12.10 -21.59
C HIS A 53 6.09 -13.07 -20.90
N VAL A 54 5.89 -14.37 -21.12
CA VAL A 54 6.63 -15.47 -20.48
C VAL A 54 8.15 -15.31 -20.58
N GLY A 55 8.66 -14.87 -21.73
CA GLY A 55 10.10 -14.65 -21.92
C GLY A 55 10.66 -13.54 -21.03
N ALA A 56 9.89 -12.47 -20.79
CA ALA A 56 10.31 -11.34 -19.99
C ALA A 56 10.25 -11.66 -18.49
N LEU A 57 9.21 -12.39 -18.06
CA LEU A 57 9.15 -12.97 -16.70
C LEU A 57 10.38 -13.85 -16.43
N GLY A 58 10.77 -14.71 -17.38
CA GLY A 58 11.97 -15.53 -17.26
C GLY A 58 13.25 -14.71 -17.09
N ILE A 59 13.42 -13.65 -17.89
CA ILE A 59 14.58 -12.74 -17.82
C ILE A 59 14.60 -11.99 -16.49
N ARG A 60 13.46 -11.42 -16.07
CA ARG A 60 13.28 -10.72 -14.80
C ARG A 60 13.69 -11.59 -13.62
N HIS A 61 13.15 -12.79 -13.53
CA HIS A 61 13.50 -13.74 -12.47
C HIS A 61 14.99 -14.11 -12.46
N ALA A 62 15.58 -14.39 -13.63
CA ALA A 62 17.00 -14.71 -13.72
C ALA A 62 17.90 -13.53 -13.29
N ALA A 63 17.53 -12.32 -13.70
CA ALA A 63 18.22 -11.10 -13.32
C ALA A 63 18.12 -10.83 -11.81
N MET A 64 16.94 -10.98 -11.20
CA MET A 64 16.74 -10.84 -9.75
C MET A 64 17.62 -11.79 -8.95
N LEU A 65 17.67 -13.07 -9.33
CA LEU A 65 18.51 -14.07 -8.67
C LEU A 65 20.00 -13.71 -8.77
N SER A 66 20.46 -13.31 -9.96
CA SER A 66 21.85 -12.89 -10.18
C SER A 66 22.23 -11.66 -9.32
N LEU A 67 21.33 -10.67 -9.22
CA LEU A 67 21.53 -9.48 -8.39
C LEU A 67 21.50 -9.81 -6.89
N ALA A 68 20.61 -10.70 -6.46
CA ALA A 68 20.48 -11.12 -5.07
C ALA A 68 21.72 -11.90 -4.59
N GLU A 69 22.30 -12.73 -5.44
CA GLU A 69 23.54 -13.46 -5.17
C GLU A 69 24.75 -12.53 -5.01
N THR A 70 24.83 -11.47 -5.81
CA THR A 70 26.01 -10.60 -5.90
C THR A 70 25.96 -9.38 -4.97
N THR A 71 24.77 -8.92 -4.59
CA THR A 71 24.64 -7.74 -3.72
C THR A 71 25.18 -7.99 -2.31
N TYR A 72 25.87 -7.00 -1.74
CA TYR A 72 26.28 -7.00 -0.33
C TYR A 72 25.21 -6.47 0.61
N ASN A 73 24.19 -5.79 0.08
CA ASN A 73 23.12 -5.21 0.88
C ASN A 73 22.05 -6.26 1.19
N ALA A 74 21.93 -6.63 2.46
CA ALA A 74 20.93 -7.60 2.92
C ALA A 74 19.48 -7.18 2.60
N GLN A 75 19.17 -5.89 2.67
CA GLN A 75 17.83 -5.39 2.34
C GLN A 75 17.53 -5.53 0.85
N SER A 76 18.49 -5.18 -0.02
CA SER A 76 18.36 -5.37 -1.46
C SER A 76 18.19 -6.85 -1.82
N ARG A 77 18.98 -7.73 -1.20
CA ARG A 77 18.84 -9.18 -1.37
C ARG A 77 17.46 -9.67 -0.95
N ASN A 78 17.01 -9.26 0.24
CA ASN A 78 15.71 -9.68 0.77
C ASN A 78 14.57 -9.21 -0.13
N TYR A 79 14.63 -8.00 -0.66
CA TYR A 79 13.61 -7.47 -1.57
C TYR A 79 13.54 -8.30 -2.86
N LEU A 80 14.67 -8.46 -3.56
CA LEU A 80 14.75 -9.22 -4.81
C LEU A 80 14.27 -10.67 -4.65
N LEU A 81 14.65 -11.33 -3.55
CA LEU A 81 14.23 -12.71 -3.29
C LEU A 81 12.75 -12.79 -2.91
N SER A 82 12.23 -11.83 -2.13
CA SER A 82 10.82 -11.83 -1.75
C SER A 82 9.92 -11.62 -2.97
N GLU A 83 10.29 -10.69 -3.84
CA GLU A 83 9.59 -10.41 -5.11
C GLU A 83 9.61 -11.64 -6.02
N TYR A 84 10.78 -12.25 -6.25
CA TYR A 84 10.90 -13.50 -7.01
C TYR A 84 10.04 -14.64 -6.43
N LEU A 85 10.05 -14.83 -5.11
CA LEU A 85 9.26 -15.89 -4.46
C LEU A 85 7.75 -15.64 -4.58
N GLU A 86 7.33 -14.39 -4.55
CA GLU A 86 5.93 -14.00 -4.73
C GLU A 86 5.48 -14.18 -6.19
N GLU A 87 6.25 -13.69 -7.15
CA GLU A 87 5.95 -13.80 -8.59
C GLU A 87 5.92 -15.27 -9.06
N THR A 88 6.70 -16.15 -8.43
CA THR A 88 6.70 -17.59 -8.70
C THR A 88 5.67 -18.38 -7.86
N GLY A 89 4.89 -17.71 -7.02
CA GLY A 89 3.86 -18.33 -6.18
C GLY A 89 4.38 -19.25 -5.07
N GLN A 90 5.67 -19.14 -4.72
CA GLN A 90 6.27 -19.91 -3.62
C GLN A 90 5.88 -19.35 -2.25
N ILE A 91 5.60 -18.04 -2.20
CA ILE A 91 5.04 -17.34 -1.04
C ILE A 91 3.87 -16.47 -1.48
N ALA A 92 3.08 -16.00 -0.53
CA ALA A 92 2.08 -14.96 -0.75
C ALA A 92 2.33 -13.83 0.27
N ILE A 93 2.64 -12.63 -0.20
CA ILE A 93 2.83 -11.46 0.66
C ILE A 93 1.50 -10.69 0.70
N GLY A 94 0.65 -11.09 1.64
CA GLY A 94 -0.60 -10.38 1.88
C GLY A 94 -0.35 -8.98 2.46
N MET A 95 -1.25 -8.05 2.14
CA MET A 95 -1.30 -6.76 2.82
C MET A 95 -1.56 -7.01 4.32
N VAL A 96 -0.68 -6.51 5.18
CA VAL A 96 -0.87 -6.62 6.64
C VAL A 96 -1.99 -5.66 7.03
N GLY A 97 -3.15 -6.21 7.38
CA GLY A 97 -4.27 -5.43 7.91
C GLY A 97 -4.00 -4.93 9.32
N PHE A 98 -4.80 -3.95 9.75
CA PHE A 98 -4.72 -3.39 11.09
C PHE A 98 -5.19 -4.34 12.20
N ASP A 99 -5.87 -5.43 11.83
CA ASP A 99 -6.28 -6.55 12.69
C ASP A 99 -5.08 -7.31 13.28
N ARG A 100 -3.90 -7.17 12.67
CA ARG A 100 -2.66 -7.84 13.10
C ARG A 100 -1.82 -6.98 14.05
N VAL A 101 -2.30 -5.81 14.44
CA VAL A 101 -1.63 -4.96 15.43
C VAL A 101 -1.69 -5.65 16.79
N ASP A 102 -0.53 -5.76 17.45
CA ASP A 102 -0.44 -6.39 18.78
C ASP A 102 -1.38 -5.72 19.80
N ASP A 103 -2.14 -6.52 20.55
CA ASP A 103 -3.09 -6.04 21.55
C ASP A 103 -2.48 -5.06 22.56
N ASN A 104 -1.21 -5.24 22.93
CA ASN A 104 -0.55 -4.31 23.84
C ASN A 104 -0.36 -2.94 23.19
N LEU A 105 -0.07 -2.89 21.89
CA LEU A 105 0.03 -1.63 21.16
C LEU A 105 -1.34 -0.96 21.04
N VAL A 106 -2.40 -1.71 20.77
CA VAL A 106 -3.78 -1.18 20.69
C VAL A 106 -4.18 -0.48 21.98
N ARG A 107 -3.87 -1.07 23.15
CA ARG A 107 -4.17 -0.46 24.46
C ARG A 107 -3.58 0.94 24.61
N TYR A 108 -2.33 1.13 24.21
CA TYR A 108 -1.61 2.40 24.35
C TYR A 108 -1.74 3.34 23.15
N MET A 109 -2.42 2.91 22.07
CA MET A 109 -2.64 3.72 20.88
C MET A 109 -3.42 5.00 21.23
N PRO A 110 -2.93 6.20 20.87
CA PRO A 110 -3.71 7.43 20.97
C PRO A 110 -4.96 7.37 20.08
N MET A 111 -6.06 7.98 20.52
CA MET A 111 -7.28 8.04 19.72
C MET A 111 -7.07 8.75 18.37
N ASP A 112 -6.23 9.77 18.32
CA ASP A 112 -5.89 10.47 17.07
C ASP A 112 -5.24 9.55 16.03
N THR A 113 -4.42 8.59 16.48
CA THR A 113 -3.86 7.54 15.60
C THR A 113 -4.97 6.66 15.03
N LEU A 114 -5.92 6.24 15.87
CA LEU A 114 -7.05 5.44 15.44
C LEU A 114 -7.93 6.18 14.41
N PHE A 115 -8.23 7.46 14.66
CA PHE A 115 -9.02 8.27 13.73
C PHE A 115 -8.28 8.50 12.41
N GLY A 116 -6.96 8.65 12.44
CA GLY A 116 -6.13 8.69 11.25
C GLY A 116 -6.24 7.39 10.42
N ILE A 117 -6.19 6.23 11.09
CA ILE A 117 -6.41 4.92 10.45
C ILE A 117 -7.80 4.87 9.81
N GLN A 118 -8.86 5.29 10.50
CA GLN A 118 -10.22 5.31 9.94
C GLN A 118 -10.32 6.21 8.72
N ALA A 119 -9.74 7.40 8.76
CA ALA A 119 -9.82 8.37 7.66
C ALA A 119 -9.16 7.85 6.38
N VAL A 120 -8.04 7.13 6.48
CA VAL A 120 -7.36 6.55 5.30
C VAL A 120 -7.96 5.22 4.85
N SER A 121 -8.67 4.52 5.75
CA SER A 121 -9.33 3.24 5.44
C SER A 121 -10.71 3.42 4.79
N LEU A 122 -11.23 4.66 4.76
CA LEU A 122 -12.51 5.00 4.16
C LEU A 122 -12.48 4.80 2.63
N ASN A 123 -13.46 4.06 2.10
CA ASN A 123 -13.71 4.04 0.66
C ASN A 123 -14.43 5.32 0.22
N ALA A 124 -13.67 6.35 -0.14
CA ALA A 124 -14.19 7.65 -0.55
C ALA A 124 -15.22 7.57 -1.69
N SER A 125 -14.97 6.69 -2.68
CA SER A 125 -15.85 6.55 -3.85
C SER A 125 -17.25 6.05 -3.52
N ALA A 126 -17.39 5.31 -2.41
CA ALA A 126 -18.66 4.77 -1.94
C ALA A 126 -19.50 5.79 -1.15
N CYS A 127 -18.95 6.95 -0.79
CA CYS A 127 -19.58 7.92 0.10
C CYS A 127 -19.40 9.38 -0.36
N LEU A 128 -19.34 9.62 -1.66
CA LEU A 128 -19.19 10.97 -2.24
C LEU A 128 -20.41 11.89 -2.02
N ASP A 129 -21.60 11.30 -1.92
CA ASP A 129 -22.86 12.05 -1.72
C ASP A 129 -23.32 12.05 -0.25
N GLU A 130 -22.56 11.40 0.64
CA GLU A 130 -22.89 11.30 2.06
C GLU A 130 -22.43 12.54 2.83
N ASP A 131 -23.28 12.98 3.76
CA ASP A 131 -23.01 14.02 4.75
C ASP A 131 -23.66 13.62 6.07
N ILE A 132 -22.87 13.03 6.97
CA ILE A 132 -23.34 12.45 8.24
C ILE A 132 -22.43 12.89 9.37
N LEU A 133 -23.02 13.51 10.39
CA LEU A 133 -22.37 13.82 11.65
C LEU A 133 -22.74 12.78 12.72
N VAL A 134 -21.75 12.10 13.27
CA VAL A 134 -21.89 11.12 14.35
C VAL A 134 -21.15 11.63 15.58
N GLY A 135 -21.77 11.52 16.76
CA GLY A 135 -21.07 11.79 18.00
C GLY A 135 -20.52 10.50 18.62
N LEU A 136 -19.31 10.54 19.14
CA LEU A 136 -18.66 9.45 19.86
C LEU A 136 -18.35 9.91 21.29
N HIS A 137 -18.75 9.12 22.28
CA HIS A 137 -18.47 9.37 23.69
C HIS A 137 -17.76 8.15 24.32
N LEU A 138 -16.59 8.40 24.89
CA LEU A 138 -15.71 7.40 25.49
C LEU A 138 -15.78 7.48 27.02
N THR A 139 -16.45 6.50 27.62
CA THR A 139 -16.82 6.52 29.04
C THR A 139 -15.62 6.42 29.98
N ASP A 140 -14.58 5.68 29.58
CA ASP A 140 -13.35 5.46 30.31
C ASP A 140 -12.40 6.68 30.31
N LEU A 141 -12.62 7.64 29.42
CA LEU A 141 -11.84 8.88 29.36
C LEU A 141 -12.48 10.04 30.15
N CYS A 142 -13.67 9.83 30.72
CA CYS A 142 -14.35 10.85 31.53
C CYS A 142 -13.52 11.23 32.77
N GLY A 143 -13.32 12.53 32.97
CA GLY A 143 -12.53 13.05 34.10
C GLY A 143 -11.02 12.90 33.95
N THR A 144 -10.55 12.44 32.77
CA THR A 144 -9.12 12.44 32.43
C THR A 144 -8.72 13.74 31.73
N THR A 145 -7.43 13.88 31.42
CA THR A 145 -6.92 14.99 30.59
C THR A 145 -7.18 14.81 29.10
N GLN A 146 -7.62 13.62 28.68
CA GLN A 146 -7.95 13.32 27.29
C GLN A 146 -9.41 13.67 26.98
N PRO A 147 -9.75 14.02 25.73
CA PRO A 147 -11.13 14.26 25.34
C PRO A 147 -11.97 12.98 25.47
N ALA A 148 -13.12 13.09 26.13
CA ALA A 148 -14.10 12.00 26.23
C ALA A 148 -15.17 12.05 25.13
N SER A 149 -15.24 13.14 24.36
CA SER A 149 -16.27 13.33 23.33
C SER A 149 -15.66 13.81 22.02
N TYR A 150 -16.11 13.20 20.93
CA TYR A 150 -15.67 13.49 19.58
C TYR A 150 -16.84 13.66 18.62
N ALA A 151 -16.65 14.51 17.62
CA ALA A 151 -17.54 14.71 16.50
C ALA A 151 -16.88 14.10 15.25
N MET A 152 -17.49 13.06 14.70
CA MET A 152 -17.06 12.36 13.50
C MET A 152 -17.94 12.79 12.33
N HIS A 153 -17.39 13.54 11.38
CA HIS A 153 -18.12 14.06 10.24
C HIS A 153 -17.64 13.37 8.97
N LEU A 154 -18.50 12.53 8.39
CA LEU A 154 -18.33 12.00 7.04
C LEU A 154 -18.95 12.99 6.07
N ARG A 155 -18.15 13.58 5.19
CA ARG A 155 -18.65 14.47 4.14
C ARG A 155 -17.87 14.27 2.85
N ARG A 156 -18.58 13.97 1.75
CA ARG A 156 -18.01 13.91 0.40
C ARG A 156 -16.76 13.03 0.29
N GLY A 157 -16.82 11.82 0.84
CA GLY A 157 -15.71 10.87 0.80
C GLY A 157 -14.56 11.19 1.77
N VAL A 158 -14.74 12.10 2.73
CA VAL A 158 -13.74 12.43 3.75
C VAL A 158 -14.34 12.25 5.15
N LEU A 159 -13.63 11.53 6.02
CA LEU A 159 -13.92 11.45 7.44
C LEU A 159 -13.04 12.43 8.22
N GLU A 160 -13.67 13.36 8.93
CA GLU A 160 -13.00 14.29 9.84
C GLU A 160 -13.45 14.00 11.27
N VAL A 161 -12.51 13.86 12.21
CA VAL A 161 -12.81 13.64 13.63
C VAL A 161 -12.22 14.76 14.46
N GLN A 162 -13.04 15.40 15.28
CA GLN A 162 -12.63 16.50 16.14
C GLN A 162 -12.97 16.23 17.61
N PRO A 163 -12.11 16.63 18.57
CA PRO A 163 -12.36 16.45 20.00
C PRO A 163 -13.35 17.50 20.53
N ARG A 164 -14.60 17.40 20.09
CA ARG A 164 -15.71 18.26 20.49
C ARG A 164 -16.99 17.43 20.62
N ILE A 165 -17.96 17.97 21.33
CA ILE A 165 -19.31 17.42 21.33
C ILE A 165 -19.93 17.70 19.95
N ALA A 166 -20.54 16.69 19.33
CA ALA A 166 -21.29 16.88 18.10
C ALA A 166 -22.59 17.65 18.37
N GLU A 167 -22.85 18.71 17.61
CA GLU A 167 -24.11 19.45 17.65
C GLU A 167 -25.10 18.79 16.69
N ASP A 168 -26.24 18.32 17.21
CA ASP A 168 -27.29 17.64 16.45
C ASP A 168 -26.79 16.45 15.59
N PRO A 169 -26.08 15.47 16.18
CA PRO A 169 -25.60 14.31 15.43
C PRO A 169 -26.76 13.42 15.00
N ALA A 170 -26.62 12.76 13.86
CA ALA A 170 -27.57 11.76 13.38
C ALA A 170 -27.79 10.64 14.42
N PHE A 171 -26.73 10.26 15.13
CA PHE A 171 -26.78 9.38 16.30
C PHE A 171 -25.51 9.53 17.16
N MET A 172 -25.58 9.00 18.38
CA MET A 172 -24.49 8.95 19.35
C MET A 172 -24.02 7.50 19.57
N VAL A 173 -22.71 7.29 19.55
CA VAL A 173 -22.05 6.06 19.98
C VAL A 173 -21.46 6.29 21.37
N ILE A 174 -21.82 5.45 22.32
CA ILE A 174 -21.31 5.49 23.70
C ILE A 174 -20.62 4.17 23.99
N THR A 175 -19.33 4.21 24.30
CA THR A 175 -18.52 3.00 24.49
C THR A 175 -17.24 3.31 25.29
N GLU A 176 -16.38 2.31 25.49
CA GLU A 176 -15.04 2.47 26.04
C GLU A 176 -14.01 2.60 24.90
N SER A 177 -12.90 3.31 25.15
CA SER A 177 -11.87 3.56 24.14
C SER A 177 -11.29 2.28 23.55
N LEU A 178 -11.04 1.26 24.39
CA LEU A 178 -10.49 -0.03 23.92
C LEU A 178 -11.49 -0.80 23.05
N VAL A 179 -12.78 -0.76 23.41
CA VAL A 179 -13.84 -1.40 22.62
C VAL A 179 -13.92 -0.73 21.24
N TRP A 180 -13.90 0.60 21.19
CA TRP A 180 -13.90 1.33 19.93
C TRP A 180 -12.69 1.00 19.07
N LYS A 181 -11.48 0.97 19.64
CA LYS A 181 -10.26 0.59 18.92
C LYS A 181 -10.37 -0.79 18.29
N ASN A 182 -10.84 -1.78 19.03
CA ASN A 182 -10.97 -3.14 18.51
C ASN A 182 -12.00 -3.22 17.38
N VAL A 183 -13.14 -2.54 17.50
CA VAL A 183 -14.15 -2.48 16.42
C VAL A 183 -13.58 -1.91 15.13
N VAL A 184 -12.69 -0.93 15.24
CA VAL A 184 -12.10 -0.24 14.08
C VAL A 184 -10.99 -1.04 13.43
N LEU A 185 -10.15 -1.70 14.24
CA LEU A 185 -8.99 -2.43 13.75
C LEU A 185 -9.35 -3.81 13.17
N GLY A 186 -10.49 -4.38 13.60
CA GLY A 186 -11.00 -5.67 13.13
C GLY A 186 -10.67 -6.79 14.11
#